data_AF-A0A3N6US97-F1
#
_entry.id   AF-A0A3N6US97-F1
#
_cell.length_a   1.000
_cell.length_b   1.000
_cell.length_c   1.000
_cell.angle_alpha   90.00
_cell.angle_beta   90.00
_cell.angle_gamma   90.00
#
_symmetry.space_group_name_H-M   'P 1'
#
loop_
_entity.id
_entity.type
_entity.pdbx_description
1 polymer ?
#
loop_
_entity_poly.entity_id
_entity_poly.type
_entity_poly.pdbx_seq_one_letter_code
_entity_poly.pdbx_strand_id
1 'polypeptide(L)'
;MEHTDPMGELLSSLEHIVLAREVIQATPALKAEVSIAEPKRIREITGMDIDEFARACGVSASSVKSWEAMRSKPSRSAQKLLQLIQSNPCLSRELLGC
;
A
#
# COMPACT_ATOMS: atom_id res chain seq x y z
N MET A 1 -25.78 35.83 -32.07
CA MET A 1 -25.63 35.47 -30.65
C MET A 1 -26.30 34.12 -30.49
N GLU A 2 -25.50 33.06 -30.40
CA GLU A 2 -25.99 31.69 -30.27
C GLU A 2 -26.73 31.59 -28.94
N HIS A 3 -28.04 31.36 -29.01
CA HIS A 3 -28.91 31.26 -27.85
C HIS A 3 -28.78 29.83 -27.35
N THR A 4 -27.76 29.54 -26.53
CA THR A 4 -27.67 28.25 -25.85
C THR A 4 -28.89 28.10 -24.96
N ASP A 5 -29.70 27.08 -25.23
CA ASP A 5 -30.84 26.73 -24.41
C ASP A 5 -30.31 26.32 -23.03
N PRO A 6 -30.52 27.13 -21.98
CA PRO A 6 -29.96 26.87 -20.66
C PRO A 6 -30.48 25.55 -20.08
N MET A 7 -31.65 25.10 -20.53
CA MET A 7 -32.21 23.82 -20.10
C MET A 7 -31.54 22.64 -20.81
N GLY A 8 -31.13 22.82 -22.06
CA GLY A 8 -30.33 21.83 -22.80
C GLY A 8 -28.96 21.57 -22.16
N GLU A 9 -28.29 22.63 -21.71
CA GLU A 9 -26.99 22.51 -21.02
C GLU A 9 -27.12 21.74 -19.69
N LEU A 10 -28.14 22.04 -18.90
CA LEU A 10 -28.38 21.35 -17.62
C LEU A 10 -28.71 19.86 -17.83
N LEU A 11 -29.52 19.52 -18.83
CA LEU A 11 -29.84 18.13 -19.15
C LEU A 11 -28.59 17.38 -19.64
N SER A 12 -27.78 18.00 -20.49
CA SER A 12 -26.50 17.41 -20.94
C SER A 12 -25.51 17.22 -19.78
N SER A 13 -25.49 18.14 -18.81
CA SER A 13 -24.67 17.98 -17.61
C SER A 13 -25.14 16.83 -16.72
N LEU A 14 -26.45 16.60 -16.59
CA LEU A 14 -26.99 15.50 -15.80
C LEU A 14 -26.75 14.14 -16.47
N GLU A 15 -26.89 14.06 -17.79
CA GLU A 15 -26.55 12.85 -18.55
C GLU A 15 -25.07 12.47 -18.38
N HIS A 16 -24.14 13.44 -18.46
CA HIS A 16 -22.73 13.19 -18.23
C HIS A 16 -22.44 12.67 -16.81
N ILE A 17 -23.14 13.15 -15.78
CA ILE A 17 -22.95 12.67 -14.39
C ILE A 17 -23.45 11.24 -14.22
N VAL A 18 -24.59 10.89 -14.83
CA VAL A 18 -25.16 9.53 -14.76
C VAL A 18 -24.28 8.53 -15.50
N LEU A 19 -23.79 8.90 -16.69
CA LEU A 19 -22.89 8.06 -17.48
C LEU A 19 -21.50 7.91 -16.84
N ALA A 20 -20.97 8.98 -16.22
CA ALA A 20 -19.70 8.94 -15.49
C ALA A 20 -19.78 8.06 -14.22
N ARG A 21 -20.96 7.82 -13.67
CA ARG A 21 -21.15 6.94 -12.50
C ARG A 21 -20.93 5.47 -12.83
N GLU A 22 -21.23 5.04 -14.07
CA GLU A 22 -20.87 3.70 -14.55
C GLU A 22 -19.35 3.56 -14.80
N VAL A 23 -18.66 4.69 -14.99
CA VAL A 23 -17.20 4.79 -15.07
C VAL A 23 -16.57 5.11 -13.71
N ILE A 24 -17.23 4.74 -12.60
CA ILE A 24 -16.47 4.28 -11.43
C ILE A 24 -16.12 2.81 -11.71
N GLN A 25 -15.37 2.60 -12.80
CA GLN A 25 -14.47 1.47 -12.81
C GLN A 25 -13.55 1.73 -11.64
N ALA A 26 -13.79 0.97 -10.56
CA ALA A 26 -12.89 0.84 -9.45
C ALA A 26 -11.48 0.86 -10.03
N THR A 27 -10.78 1.97 -9.83
CA THR A 27 -9.36 2.04 -10.16
C THR A 27 -8.77 0.81 -9.51
N PRO A 28 -8.25 -0.18 -10.26
CA PRO A 28 -7.38 -1.14 -9.63
C PRO A 28 -6.24 -0.25 -9.16
N ALA A 29 -6.17 -0.03 -7.84
CA ALA A 29 -5.10 0.74 -7.25
C ALA A 29 -3.82 0.25 -7.91
N LEU A 30 -3.18 1.14 -8.65
CA LEU A 30 -1.95 0.89 -9.37
C LEU A 30 -0.91 0.45 -8.34
N LYS A 31 -0.86 -0.84 -8.05
CA LYS A 31 0.24 -1.50 -7.35
C LYS A 31 0.83 -2.56 -8.27
N ALA A 32 0.99 -2.19 -9.53
CA ALA A 32 2.09 -2.67 -10.35
C ALA A 32 3.34 -1.84 -10.00
N GLU A 33 3.73 -1.81 -8.71
CA GLU A 33 5.05 -1.33 -8.35
C GLU A 33 5.95 -2.56 -8.30
N VAL A 34 6.78 -2.69 -9.34
CA VAL A 34 8.10 -3.34 -9.33
C VAL A 34 8.38 -4.12 -8.04
N SER A 35 8.29 -5.44 -8.18
CA SER A 35 8.42 -6.55 -7.23
C SER A 35 9.62 -6.46 -6.26
N ILE A 36 9.71 -5.39 -5.50
CA ILE A 36 10.51 -5.32 -4.29
C ILE A 36 9.61 -5.90 -3.22
N ALA A 37 10.03 -7.03 -2.65
CA ALA A 37 9.27 -7.69 -1.60
C ALA A 37 8.91 -6.65 -0.52
N GLU A 38 7.63 -6.58 -0.17
CA GLU A 38 7.08 -5.62 0.80
C GLU A 38 7.91 -5.53 2.11
N PRO A 39 8.47 -6.63 2.66
CA PRO A 39 9.38 -6.58 3.81
C PRO A 39 10.67 -5.78 3.57
N LYS A 40 11.24 -5.86 2.35
CA LYS A 40 12.47 -5.13 2.00
C LYS A 40 12.25 -3.63 1.99
N ARG A 41 11.13 -3.17 1.40
CA ARG A 41 10.76 -1.75 1.43
C ARG A 41 10.54 -1.26 2.86
N ILE A 42 9.83 -2.04 3.67
CA ILE A 42 9.56 -1.64 5.06
C ILE A 42 10.87 -1.49 5.84
N ARG A 43 11.82 -2.42 5.65
CA ARG A 43 13.14 -2.33 6.28
C ARG A 43 13.94 -1.10 5.81
N GLU A 44 13.88 -0.77 4.52
CA GLU A 44 14.52 0.43 3.97
C GLU A 44 13.89 1.71 4.55
N ILE A 45 12.57 1.74 4.73
CA ILE A 45 11.85 2.88 5.34
C ILE A 45 12.21 3.05 6.82
N THR A 46 12.34 1.96 7.57
CA THR A 46 12.74 2.02 8.98
C THR A 46 14.24 2.28 9.16
N GLY A 47 15.05 2.14 8.11
CA GLY A 47 16.50 2.32 8.17
C GLY A 47 17.22 1.25 9.00
N MET A 48 16.60 0.07 9.16
CA MET A 48 17.09 -0.99 10.05
C MET A 48 17.93 -2.03 9.30
N ASP A 49 18.89 -2.62 9.99
CA ASP A 49 19.57 -3.81 9.48
C ASP A 49 18.62 -5.04 9.51
N ILE A 50 18.96 -6.07 8.75
CA ILE A 50 18.18 -7.31 8.66
C ILE A 50 18.00 -7.95 10.04
N ASP A 51 19.04 -7.91 10.88
CA ASP A 51 19.00 -8.50 12.21
C ASP A 51 18.12 -7.69 13.19
N GLU A 52 18.15 -6.37 13.10
CA GLU A 52 17.26 -5.49 13.86
C GLU A 52 15.81 -5.67 13.44
N PHE A 53 15.57 -5.70 12.14
CA PHE A 53 14.24 -5.92 11.59
C PHE A 53 13.68 -7.29 11.99
N ALA A 54 14.52 -8.32 11.98
CA ALA A 54 14.17 -9.67 12.43
C ALA A 54 13.78 -9.67 13.92
N ARG A 55 14.54 -8.98 14.77
CA ARG A 55 14.22 -8.82 16.20
C ARG A 55 12.91 -8.07 16.40
N ALA A 56 12.70 -6.94 15.73
CA ALA A 56 11.47 -6.17 15.79
C ALA A 56 10.25 -6.99 15.35
N CYS A 57 10.44 -7.87 14.35
CA CYS A 57 9.39 -8.76 13.86
C CYS A 57 9.25 -10.07 14.66
N GLY A 58 10.13 -10.35 15.62
CA GLY A 58 10.13 -11.61 16.38
C GLY A 58 10.41 -12.85 15.52
N VAL A 59 11.16 -12.71 14.43
CA VAL A 59 11.50 -13.81 13.51
C VAL A 59 13.00 -13.95 13.34
N SER A 60 13.45 -15.03 12.69
CA SER A 60 14.87 -15.20 12.37
C SER A 60 15.29 -14.31 11.19
N ALA A 61 16.55 -13.88 11.18
CA ALA A 61 17.14 -13.16 10.04
C ALA A 61 17.05 -13.96 8.72
N SER A 62 17.10 -15.29 8.80
CA SER A 62 16.88 -16.20 7.66
C SER A 62 15.45 -16.13 7.11
N SER A 63 14.46 -15.89 7.96
CA SER A 63 13.06 -15.71 7.56
C SER A 63 12.89 -14.40 6.81
N VAL A 64 13.44 -13.30 7.34
CA VAL A 64 13.44 -11.99 6.67
C VAL A 64 14.11 -12.08 5.31
N LYS A 65 15.32 -12.67 5.22
CA LYS A 65 16.02 -12.89 3.94
C LYS A 65 15.21 -13.73 2.95
N SER A 66 14.45 -14.71 3.43
CA SER A 66 13.60 -15.54 2.57
C SER A 66 12.37 -14.80 2.09
N TRP A 67 11.80 -13.90 2.90
CA TRP A 67 10.71 -13.03 2.50
C TRP A 67 11.18 -11.97 1.49
N GLU A 68 12.36 -11.35 1.72
CA GLU A 68 12.96 -10.41 0.77
C GLU A 68 13.30 -11.06 -0.57
N ALA A 69 13.72 -12.33 -0.55
CA ALA A 69 13.97 -13.14 -1.74
C ALA A 69 12.70 -13.77 -2.34
N MET A 70 11.51 -13.44 -1.84
CA MET A 70 10.22 -14.01 -2.25
C MET A 70 10.13 -15.55 -2.22
N ARG A 71 11.02 -16.22 -1.48
CA ARG A 71 11.04 -17.69 -1.36
C ARG A 71 9.98 -18.21 -0.40
N SER A 72 9.57 -17.41 0.57
CA SER A 72 8.54 -17.76 1.54
C SER A 72 7.62 -16.59 1.81
N LYS A 73 6.37 -16.90 2.16
CA LYS A 73 5.36 -15.89 2.50
C LYS A 73 5.33 -15.71 4.02
N PRO A 74 5.34 -14.46 4.53
CA PRO A 74 5.12 -14.21 5.95
C PRO A 74 3.78 -14.77 6.42
N SER A 75 3.72 -15.23 7.67
CA SER A 75 2.48 -15.66 8.30
C SER A 75 1.47 -14.51 8.39
N ARG A 76 0.19 -14.81 8.59
CA ARG A 76 -0.85 -13.77 8.69
C ARG A 76 -0.56 -12.73 9.79
N SER A 77 0.02 -13.19 10.90
CA SER A 77 0.43 -12.31 12.01
C SER A 77 1.63 -11.44 11.62
N ALA A 78 2.64 -12.02 10.96
CA ALA A 78 3.79 -11.27 10.46
C ALA A 78 3.38 -10.24 9.40
N GLN A 79 2.45 -10.57 8.50
CA GLN A 79 1.90 -9.61 7.54
C GLN A 79 1.23 -8.42 8.22
N LYS A 80 0.41 -8.65 9.25
CA LYS A 80 -0.20 -7.56 10.02
C LYS A 80 0.85 -6.69 10.71
N LEU A 81 1.90 -7.31 11.26
CA LEU A 81 2.99 -6.58 11.90
C LEU A 81 3.78 -5.72 10.89
N LEU A 82 4.05 -6.26 9.71
CA LEU A 82 4.67 -5.53 8.60
C LEU A 82 3.81 -4.32 8.18
N GLN A 83 2.50 -4.50 8.03
CA GLN A 83 1.58 -3.39 7.72
C GLN A 83 1.55 -2.33 8.83
N LEU A 84 1.66 -2.76 10.08
CA LEU A 84 1.69 -1.86 11.23
C LEU A 84 2.98 -1.03 11.26
N ILE A 85 4.13 -1.67 11.04
CA ILE A 85 5.44 -0.99 10.94
C ILE A 85 5.48 -0.05 9.74
N GLN A 86 4.87 -0.45 8.61
CA GLN A 86 4.74 0.42 7.44
C GLN A 86 3.91 1.67 7.75
N SER A 87 2.82 1.52 8.50
CA SER A 87 1.93 2.62 8.87
C SER A 87 2.53 3.54 9.93
N ASN A 88 3.38 3.00 10.80
CA ASN A 88 4.10 3.75 11.81
C ASN A 88 5.54 3.22 11.97
N PRO A 89 6.50 3.81 11.23
CA PRO A 89 7.90 3.40 11.27
C PRO A 89 8.52 3.49 12.67
N CYS A 90 8.05 4.40 13.54
CA CYS A 90 8.57 4.56 14.90
C CYS A 90 8.30 3.33 15.78
N LEU A 91 7.26 2.55 15.50
CA LEU A 91 6.93 1.33 16.26
C LEU A 91 8.04 0.29 16.19
N SER A 92 8.76 0.21 15.06
CA SER A 92 9.86 -0.74 14.93
C SER A 92 10.96 -0.51 15.97
N ARG A 93 11.19 0.75 16.37
CA ARG A 93 12.16 1.13 17.41
C ARG A 93 11.64 0.86 18.81
N GLU A 94 10.36 1.11 19.05
CA GLU A 94 9.69 0.75 20.31
C GLU A 94 9.70 -0.76 20.56
N LEU A 95 9.50 -1.56 19.50
CA LEU A 95 9.60 -3.02 19.55
C LEU A 95 11.01 -3.53 19.86
N LEU A 96 12.04 -2.73 19.54
CA LEU A 96 13.43 -3.00 19.91
C LEU A 96 13.77 -2.56 21.35
N GLY A 97 12.82 -1.93 22.06
CA GLY A 97 13.02 -1.43 23.42
C GLY A 97 14.00 -0.25 23.50
N CYS A 98 14.14 0.51 22.41
CA CYS A 98 15.05 1.66 22.29
C CYS A 98 14.30 2.99 22.32
#